data_AF-A0A0G0UX46-F1
#
_entry.id   AF-A0A0G0UX46-F1
#
_cell.length_a   1.000
_cell.length_b   1.000
_cell.length_c   1.000
_cell.angle_alpha   90.00
_cell.angle_beta   90.00
_cell.angle_gamma   90.00
#
_symmetry.space_group_name_H-M   'P 1'
#
loop_
_entity.id
_entity.type
_entity.pdbx_description
1 polymer ?
#
loop_
_entity_poly.entity_id
_entity_poly.type
_entity_poly.pdbx_seq_one_letter_code
_entity_poly.pdbx_strand_id
1 'polypeptide(L)'
;MTNLDQTQQNFLFLFLGSLLTFFGSFIVELLKDRRIEFGKEKNFKFLVSQEFNIVARILENLRLNLVSKNYFDFQILDNLISSIRNLEEYRKDSIYLKDTNLLQKFIDLTSDLGAFQFDVRGIQQVYYNQKSLIDIDVEARKPSNIDESVNTYKQKSIFDSYSALDQYFSTQKTEQSINLIELRRRTEDLSERLVTSTEK
;
A
#
# COMPACT_ATOMS: atom_id res chain seq x y z
N MET A 1 -63.67 20.87 -38.51
CA MET A 1 -63.45 21.01 -37.07
C MET A 1 -63.61 19.63 -36.45
N THR A 2 -62.52 18.91 -36.24
CA THR A 2 -62.53 17.59 -35.62
C THR A 2 -62.60 17.77 -34.10
N ASN A 3 -63.79 17.59 -33.52
CA ASN A 3 -63.91 17.32 -32.09
C ASN A 3 -63.22 15.98 -31.84
N LEU A 4 -62.01 16.02 -31.29
CA LEU A 4 -61.45 14.83 -30.66
C LEU A 4 -62.44 14.41 -29.57
N ASP A 5 -62.98 13.21 -29.69
CA ASP A 5 -63.96 12.65 -28.76
C ASP A 5 -63.43 12.78 -27.31
N GLN A 6 -64.24 13.27 -26.39
CA GLN A 6 -63.83 13.63 -25.02
C GLN A 6 -63.18 12.44 -24.29
N THR A 7 -63.57 11.23 -24.68
CA THR A 7 -63.00 9.95 -24.29
C THR A 7 -61.53 9.78 -24.74
N GLN A 8 -61.17 10.21 -25.95
CA GLN A 8 -59.80 10.19 -26.44
C GLN A 8 -58.91 11.22 -25.74
N GLN A 9 -59.45 12.40 -25.40
CA GLN A 9 -58.71 13.40 -24.62
C GLN A 9 -58.40 12.88 -23.21
N ASN A 10 -59.37 12.29 -22.53
CA ASN A 10 -59.16 11.67 -21.21
C ASN A 10 -58.13 10.54 -21.25
N PHE A 11 -58.15 9.72 -22.31
CA PHE A 11 -57.17 8.65 -22.51
C PHE A 11 -55.76 9.21 -22.74
N LEU A 12 -55.64 10.28 -23.54
CA LEU A 12 -54.37 10.95 -23.80
C LEU A 12 -53.78 11.55 -22.52
N PHE A 13 -54.60 12.19 -21.67
CA PHE A 13 -54.17 12.75 -20.39
C PHE A 13 -53.73 11.65 -19.40
N LEU A 14 -54.48 10.55 -19.29
CA LEU A 14 -54.10 9.41 -18.44
C LEU A 14 -52.81 8.73 -18.94
N PHE A 15 -52.64 8.62 -20.26
CA PHE A 15 -51.45 8.04 -20.86
C PHE A 15 -50.23 8.96 -20.66
N LEU A 16 -50.33 10.25 -20.96
CA LEU A 16 -49.26 11.23 -20.72
C LEU A 16 -48.91 11.34 -19.24
N GLY A 17 -49.90 11.34 -18.35
CA GLY A 17 -49.69 11.39 -16.91
C GLY A 17 -48.95 10.16 -16.37
N SER A 18 -49.34 8.95 -16.81
CA SER A 18 -48.66 7.71 -16.43
C SER A 18 -47.26 7.59 -17.04
N LEU A 19 -47.06 8.09 -18.27
CA LEU A 19 -45.75 8.16 -18.90
C LEU A 19 -44.81 9.12 -18.16
N LEU A 20 -45.32 10.29 -17.74
CA LEU A 20 -44.55 11.28 -16.98
C LEU A 20 -44.14 10.76 -15.61
N THR A 21 -45.02 10.06 -14.90
CA THR A 21 -44.68 9.47 -13.60
C THR A 21 -43.70 8.32 -13.75
N PHE A 22 -43.86 7.47 -14.78
CA PHE A 22 -42.92 6.40 -15.07
C PHE A 22 -41.51 6.93 -15.38
N PHE A 23 -41.38 7.89 -16.32
CA PHE A 23 -40.09 8.50 -16.63
C PHE A 23 -39.53 9.33 -15.47
N GLY A 24 -40.40 10.01 -14.70
CA GLY A 24 -40.01 10.74 -13.50
C GLY A 24 -39.40 9.83 -12.45
N SER A 25 -40.05 8.71 -12.13
CA SER A 25 -39.52 7.69 -11.21
C SER A 25 -38.20 7.11 -11.72
N PHE A 26 -38.12 6.78 -13.01
CA PHE A 26 -36.90 6.24 -13.62
C PHE A 26 -35.72 7.23 -13.52
N ILE A 27 -35.94 8.52 -13.80
CA ILE A 27 -34.91 9.55 -13.70
C ILE A 27 -34.48 9.76 -12.24
N VAL A 28 -35.43 9.82 -11.30
CA VAL A 28 -35.11 9.98 -9.87
C VAL A 28 -34.28 8.81 -9.36
N GLU A 29 -34.61 7.59 -9.77
CA GLU A 29 -33.86 6.39 -9.40
C GLU A 29 -32.45 6.39 -10.01
N LEU A 30 -32.32 6.77 -11.28
CA LEU A 30 -31.03 6.93 -11.94
C LEU A 30 -30.15 8.02 -11.31
N LEU A 31 -30.76 9.12 -10.85
CA LEU A 31 -30.05 10.18 -10.11
C LEU A 31 -29.63 9.71 -8.70
N LYS A 32 -30.46 8.92 -8.03
CA LYS A 32 -30.17 8.35 -6.71
C LYS A 32 -28.99 7.38 -6.79
N ASP A 33 -28.98 6.49 -7.78
CA ASP A 33 -27.89 5.54 -7.99
C ASP A 33 -26.57 6.25 -8.27
N ARG A 34 -26.59 7.27 -9.14
CA ARG A 34 -25.40 8.11 -9.39
C ARG A 34 -24.90 8.83 -8.13
N ARG A 35 -25.80 9.35 -7.29
CA ARG A 35 -25.41 10.00 -6.03
C ARG A 35 -24.74 8.99 -5.07
N ILE A 36 -25.28 7.78 -4.97
CA ILE A 36 -24.71 6.72 -4.13
C ILE A 36 -23.33 6.32 -4.65
N GLU A 37 -23.19 6.11 -5.96
CA GLU A 37 -21.92 5.74 -6.58
C GLU A 37 -20.85 6.84 -6.39
N PHE A 38 -21.22 8.10 -6.58
CA PHE A 38 -20.33 9.23 -6.32
C PHE A 38 -19.90 9.31 -4.84
N GLY A 39 -20.83 9.04 -3.91
CA GLY A 39 -20.53 8.97 -2.48
C GLY A 39 -19.52 7.87 -2.15
N LYS A 40 -19.66 6.69 -2.76
CA LYS A 40 -18.71 5.58 -2.60
C LYS A 40 -17.34 5.93 -3.18
N GLU A 41 -17.30 6.52 -4.38
CA GLU A 41 -16.07 6.96 -5.02
C GLU A 41 -15.30 7.98 -4.19
N LYS A 42 -16.00 9.02 -3.71
CA LYS A 42 -15.40 10.04 -2.86
C LYS A 42 -14.86 9.47 -1.56
N ASN A 43 -15.63 8.58 -0.91
CA ASN A 43 -15.20 7.94 0.33
C ASN A 43 -13.98 7.04 0.11
N PHE A 44 -13.98 6.26 -0.98
CA PHE A 44 -12.85 5.42 -1.36
C PHE A 44 -11.56 6.24 -1.54
N LYS A 45 -11.61 7.28 -2.37
CA LYS A 45 -10.44 8.15 -2.63
C LYS A 45 -9.93 8.81 -1.35
N PHE A 46 -10.84 9.22 -0.47
CA PHE A 46 -10.49 9.79 0.83
C PHE A 46 -9.74 8.79 1.70
N LEU A 47 -10.26 7.57 1.88
CA LEU A 47 -9.63 6.54 2.71
C LEU A 47 -8.24 6.16 2.17
N VAL A 48 -8.11 5.95 0.86
CA VAL A 48 -6.82 5.63 0.23
C VAL A 48 -5.83 6.78 0.39
N SER A 49 -6.26 8.04 0.22
CA SER A 49 -5.39 9.20 0.44
C SER A 49 -4.94 9.31 1.90
N GLN A 50 -5.82 9.06 2.87
CA GLN A 50 -5.43 9.05 4.29
C GLN A 50 -4.37 7.99 4.58
N GLU A 51 -4.54 6.77 4.08
CA GLU A 51 -3.53 5.71 4.23
C GLU A 51 -2.20 6.06 3.57
N PHE A 52 -2.21 6.62 2.36
CA PHE A 52 -0.95 7.09 1.74
C PHE A 52 -0.28 8.23 2.52
N ASN A 53 -1.05 9.13 3.12
CA ASN A 53 -0.48 10.15 4.00
C ASN A 53 0.17 9.54 5.25
N ILE A 54 -0.42 8.47 5.80
CA ILE A 54 0.18 7.70 6.90
C ILE A 54 1.47 7.03 6.43
N VAL A 55 1.45 6.35 5.28
CA VAL A 55 2.64 5.72 4.67
C VAL A 55 3.75 6.75 4.47
N ALA A 56 3.47 7.92 3.89
CA ALA A 56 4.47 8.96 3.66
C ALA A 56 5.16 9.41 4.97
N ARG A 57 4.39 9.55 6.05
CA ARG A 57 4.93 9.86 7.39
C ARG A 57 5.80 8.74 7.94
N ILE A 58 5.37 7.48 7.76
CA ILE A 58 6.14 6.31 8.20
C ILE A 58 7.47 6.23 7.43
N LEU A 59 7.45 6.42 6.11
CA LEU A 59 8.65 6.44 5.28
C LEU A 59 9.61 7.57 5.70
N GLU A 60 9.08 8.75 6.04
CA GLU A 60 9.90 9.85 6.57
C GLU A 60 10.53 9.48 7.93
N ASN A 61 9.76 8.85 8.82
CA ASN A 61 10.29 8.38 10.10
C ASN A 61 11.38 7.31 9.92
N LEU A 62 11.23 6.40 8.93
CA LEU A 62 12.28 5.46 8.57
C LEU A 62 13.53 6.19 8.06
N ARG A 63 13.37 7.21 7.21
CA ARG A 63 14.48 8.04 6.71
C ARG A 63 15.24 8.70 7.86
N LEU A 64 14.53 9.36 8.77
CA LEU A 64 15.13 10.06 9.91
C LEU A 64 15.84 9.09 10.86
N ASN A 65 15.23 7.93 11.12
CA ASN A 65 15.88 6.89 11.93
C ASN A 65 17.11 6.29 11.25
N LEU A 66 17.10 6.17 9.93
CA LEU A 66 18.24 5.64 9.20
C LEU A 66 19.47 6.57 9.21
N VAL A 67 19.24 7.87 9.36
CA VAL A 67 20.29 8.87 9.54
C VAL A 67 20.86 8.80 10.96
N SER A 68 20.02 8.60 11.97
CA SER A 68 20.44 8.56 13.38
C SER A 68 20.95 7.19 13.84
N LYS A 69 20.50 6.11 13.20
CA LYS A 69 20.84 4.73 13.53
C LYS A 69 21.46 4.02 12.31
N ASN A 70 22.18 2.93 12.56
CA ASN A 70 22.75 2.14 11.48
C ASN A 70 21.71 1.25 10.75
N TYR A 71 20.50 1.11 11.28
CA TYR A 71 19.48 0.16 10.82
C TYR A 71 18.08 0.78 10.78
N PHE A 72 17.20 0.22 9.96
CA PHE A 72 15.77 0.54 9.98
C PHE A 72 15.11 0.04 11.26
N ASP A 73 14.17 0.81 11.80
CA ASP A 73 13.49 0.44 13.05
C ASP A 73 12.36 -0.55 12.77
N PHE A 74 12.40 -1.74 13.40
CA PHE A 74 11.39 -2.78 13.18
C PHE A 74 9.98 -2.34 13.53
N GLN A 75 9.81 -1.52 14.58
CA GLN A 75 8.50 -1.03 14.97
C GLN A 75 7.92 -0.12 13.88
N ILE A 76 8.77 0.66 13.23
CA ILE A 76 8.34 1.55 12.15
C ILE A 76 8.03 0.75 10.88
N LEU A 77 8.79 -0.31 10.59
CA LEU A 77 8.46 -1.27 9.52
C LEU A 77 7.15 -2.02 9.77
N ASP A 78 6.82 -2.33 11.03
CA ASP A 78 5.51 -2.91 11.39
C ASP A 78 4.36 -1.92 11.23
N ASN A 79 4.57 -0.63 11.48
CA ASN A 79 3.54 0.37 11.15
C ASN A 79 3.32 0.46 9.63
N LEU A 80 4.39 0.33 8.85
CA LEU A 80 4.31 0.30 7.38
C LEU A 80 3.50 -0.90 6.90
N ILE A 81 3.75 -2.11 7.43
CA ILE A 81 3.02 -3.32 7.01
C ILE A 81 1.53 -3.23 7.32
N SER A 82 1.15 -2.60 8.44
CA SER A 82 -0.27 -2.38 8.78
C SER A 82 -0.96 -1.48 7.76
N SER A 83 -0.30 -0.41 7.34
CA SER A 83 -0.86 0.53 6.35
C SER A 83 -0.94 -0.11 4.96
N ILE A 84 0.07 -0.92 4.58
CA ILE A 84 0.06 -1.69 3.33
C ILE A 84 -1.13 -2.68 3.31
N ARG A 85 -1.41 -3.35 4.43
CA ARG A 85 -2.57 -4.25 4.54
C ARG A 85 -3.89 -3.50 4.32
N ASN A 86 -4.05 -2.31 4.91
CA ASN A 86 -5.25 -1.49 4.68
C ASN A 86 -5.39 -1.12 3.19
N LEU A 87 -4.29 -0.72 2.54
CA LEU A 87 -4.28 -0.40 1.11
C LEU A 87 -4.63 -1.63 0.24
N GLU A 88 -4.08 -2.81 0.56
CA GLU A 88 -4.45 -4.06 -0.13
C GLU A 88 -5.92 -4.44 0.11
N GLU A 89 -6.47 -4.19 1.30
CA GLU A 89 -7.90 -4.38 1.54
C GLU A 89 -8.76 -3.45 0.70
N TYR A 90 -8.32 -2.21 0.48
CA TYR A 90 -9.00 -1.25 -0.40
C TYR A 90 -8.87 -1.64 -1.88
N ARG A 91 -7.90 -2.46 -2.26
CA ARG A 91 -7.72 -2.88 -3.66
C ARG A 91 -8.96 -3.56 -4.25
N LYS A 92 -9.76 -4.26 -3.45
CA LYS A 92 -11.02 -4.88 -3.89
C LYS A 92 -12.05 -3.85 -4.39
N ASP A 93 -11.99 -2.64 -3.85
CA ASP A 93 -12.89 -1.52 -4.15
C ASP A 93 -12.27 -0.54 -5.16
N SER A 94 -11.13 -0.90 -5.75
CA SER A 94 -10.38 -0.03 -6.67
C SER A 94 -11.11 0.28 -7.98
N ILE A 95 -12.23 -0.41 -8.29
CA ILE A 95 -13.17 -0.05 -9.36
C ILE A 95 -13.66 1.40 -9.22
N TYR A 96 -13.67 1.96 -8.01
CA TYR A 96 -14.03 3.34 -7.78
C TYR A 96 -12.94 4.34 -8.24
N LEU A 97 -11.72 3.89 -8.55
CA LEU A 97 -10.74 4.65 -9.33
C LEU A 97 -11.04 4.47 -10.81
N LYS A 98 -12.01 5.25 -11.31
CA LYS A 98 -12.42 5.24 -12.73
C LYS A 98 -11.28 5.60 -13.70
N ASP A 99 -10.28 6.33 -13.23
CA ASP A 99 -9.06 6.62 -13.96
C ASP A 99 -8.11 5.40 -13.90
N THR A 100 -7.94 4.73 -15.04
CA THR A 100 -7.11 3.53 -15.17
C THR A 100 -5.62 3.79 -14.89
N ASN A 101 -5.12 5.00 -15.13
CA ASN A 101 -3.74 5.36 -14.81
C ASN A 101 -3.57 5.52 -13.28
N LEU A 102 -4.52 6.19 -12.62
CA LEU A 102 -4.51 6.28 -11.16
C LEU A 102 -4.67 4.91 -10.49
N LEU A 103 -5.54 4.05 -11.03
CA LEU A 103 -5.71 2.67 -10.59
C LEU A 103 -4.38 1.90 -10.68
N GLN A 104 -3.71 1.96 -11.83
CA GLN A 104 -2.45 1.25 -12.03
C GLN A 104 -1.38 1.75 -11.06
N LYS A 105 -1.22 3.08 -10.92
CA LYS A 105 -0.29 3.68 -9.97
C LYS A 105 -0.54 3.26 -8.53
N PHE A 106 -1.81 3.17 -8.14
CA PHE A 106 -2.21 2.69 -6.81
C PHE A 106 -1.78 1.25 -6.58
N ILE A 107 -2.05 0.37 -7.54
CA ILE A 107 -1.68 -1.06 -7.45
C ILE A 107 -0.16 -1.21 -7.40
N ASP A 108 0.56 -0.57 -8.33
CA ASP A 108 2.01 -0.68 -8.44
C ASP A 108 2.69 -0.16 -7.17
N LEU A 109 2.27 1.02 -6.69
CA LEU A 109 2.86 1.59 -5.48
C LEU A 109 2.60 0.72 -4.25
N THR A 110 1.39 0.18 -4.09
CA THR A 110 1.08 -0.70 -2.95
C THR A 110 1.96 -1.96 -2.98
N SER A 111 2.14 -2.55 -4.16
CA SER A 111 3.04 -3.69 -4.37
C SER A 111 4.50 -3.34 -4.05
N ASP A 112 4.99 -2.21 -4.55
CA ASP A 112 6.38 -1.78 -4.35
C ASP A 112 6.68 -1.47 -2.88
N LEU A 113 5.71 -0.88 -2.15
CA LEU A 113 5.80 -0.69 -0.70
C LEU A 113 5.93 -2.02 0.04
N GLY A 114 5.15 -3.02 -0.38
CA GLY A 114 5.22 -4.39 0.15
C GLY A 114 6.58 -5.04 -0.09
N ALA A 115 7.07 -4.96 -1.33
CA ALA A 115 8.39 -5.50 -1.70
C ALA A 115 9.51 -4.84 -0.90
N PHE A 116 9.52 -3.50 -0.83
CA PHE A 116 10.49 -2.75 -0.03
C PHE A 116 10.50 -3.17 1.44
N GLN A 117 9.32 -3.26 2.06
CA GLN A 117 9.18 -3.66 3.46
C GLN A 117 9.74 -5.08 3.68
N PHE A 118 9.41 -6.02 2.80
CA PHE A 118 9.88 -7.40 2.85
C PHE A 118 11.40 -7.49 2.69
N ASP A 119 11.95 -6.81 1.68
CA ASP A 119 13.39 -6.80 1.38
C ASP A 119 14.20 -6.24 2.55
N VAL A 120 13.80 -5.08 3.08
CA VAL A 120 14.47 -4.46 4.23
C VAL A 120 14.48 -5.41 5.42
N ARG A 121 13.35 -6.06 5.72
CA ARG A 121 13.29 -7.06 6.80
C ARG A 121 14.21 -8.24 6.54
N GLY A 122 14.20 -8.78 5.32
CA GLY A 122 15.04 -9.90 4.92
C GLY A 122 16.52 -9.57 5.10
N ILE A 123 16.96 -8.41 4.62
CA ILE A 123 18.34 -7.92 4.74
C ILE A 123 18.74 -7.81 6.22
N GLN A 124 17.89 -7.22 7.07
CA GLN A 124 18.17 -7.11 8.51
C GLN A 124 18.24 -8.47 9.20
N GLN A 125 17.33 -9.40 8.87
CA GLN A 125 17.33 -10.73 9.46
C GLN A 125 18.56 -11.53 9.03
N VAL A 126 18.98 -11.43 7.77
CA VAL A 126 20.25 -11.98 7.29
C VAL A 126 21.41 -11.41 8.10
N TYR A 127 21.46 -10.09 8.30
CA TYR A 127 22.52 -9.48 9.08
C TYR A 127 22.60 -10.03 10.51
N TYR A 128 21.49 -10.08 11.24
CA TYR A 128 21.49 -10.58 12.61
C TYR A 128 21.84 -12.08 12.71
N ASN A 129 21.31 -12.90 11.79
CA ASN A 129 21.62 -14.32 11.74
C ASN A 129 23.12 -14.53 11.48
N GLN A 130 23.67 -13.88 10.46
CA GLN A 130 25.08 -14.02 10.10
C GLN A 130 26.00 -13.49 11.20
N LYS A 131 25.63 -12.37 11.85
CA LYS A 131 26.36 -11.86 13.01
C LYS A 131 26.46 -12.90 14.12
N SER A 132 25.34 -13.54 14.47
CA SER A 132 25.31 -14.60 15.49
C SER A 132 26.16 -15.82 15.11
N LEU A 133 26.20 -16.20 13.83
CA LEU A 133 27.04 -17.30 13.37
C LEU A 133 28.53 -16.96 13.45
N ILE A 134 28.91 -15.72 13.13
CA ILE A 134 30.28 -15.24 13.32
C ILE A 134 30.65 -15.22 14.81
N ASP A 135 29.75 -14.75 15.69
CA ASP A 135 29.97 -14.75 17.16
C ASP A 135 30.29 -16.19 17.66
N ILE A 136 29.52 -17.18 17.21
CA ILE A 136 29.70 -18.60 17.56
C ILE A 136 31.02 -19.17 17.04
N ASP A 137 31.40 -18.83 15.80
CA ASP A 137 32.65 -19.28 15.19
C ASP A 137 33.88 -18.69 15.90
N VAL A 138 33.80 -17.44 16.35
CA VAL A 138 34.86 -16.79 17.14
C VAL A 138 34.97 -17.44 18.53
N GLU A 139 33.85 -17.76 19.16
CA GLU A 139 33.84 -18.42 20.47
C GLU A 139 34.38 -19.86 20.41
N ALA A 140 34.04 -20.61 19.37
CA ALA A 140 34.56 -21.97 19.15
C ALA A 140 36.06 -22.02 18.85
N ARG A 141 36.67 -20.90 18.42
CA ARG A 141 38.13 -20.77 18.21
C ARG A 141 38.90 -20.41 19.48
N LYS A 142 38.22 -20.10 20.59
CA LYS A 142 38.89 -19.99 21.89
C LYS A 142 39.34 -21.38 22.32
N PRO A 143 40.57 -21.56 22.84
CA PRO A 143 41.02 -22.87 23.30
C PRO A 143 40.16 -23.30 24.49
N SER A 144 39.19 -24.19 24.26
CA SER A 144 38.43 -24.85 25.33
C SER A 144 39.01 -26.23 25.58
N ASN A 145 39.44 -26.50 26.81
CA ASN A 145 39.88 -27.83 27.28
C ASN A 145 38.69 -28.79 27.46
N ILE A 146 37.91 -29.07 26.42
CA ILE A 146 36.76 -29.98 26.54
C ILE A 146 36.71 -30.94 25.35
N ASP A 147 36.59 -32.22 25.71
CA ASP A 147 36.58 -33.45 24.90
C ASP A 147 35.82 -33.32 23.55
N GLU A 148 36.52 -33.65 22.47
CA GLU A 148 36.02 -33.72 21.10
C GLU A 148 35.14 -34.97 20.89
N SER A 149 33.84 -34.92 21.19
CA SER A 149 32.94 -36.01 20.79
C SER A 149 31.49 -35.61 20.47
N VAL A 150 31.23 -34.34 20.12
CA VAL A 150 29.91 -33.95 19.59
C VAL A 150 30.10 -33.25 18.25
N ASN A 151 29.94 -34.03 17.17
CA ASN A 151 29.78 -33.52 15.81
C ASN A 151 28.41 -32.84 15.68
N THR A 152 28.29 -31.65 16.24
CA THR A 152 27.17 -30.76 15.95
C THR A 152 27.46 -30.13 14.60
N TYR A 153 26.66 -30.43 13.58
CA TYR A 153 26.66 -29.70 12.31
C TYR A 153 26.31 -28.23 12.58
N LYS A 154 27.28 -27.43 13.02
CA LYS A 154 27.10 -25.98 13.22
C LYS A 154 27.04 -25.34 11.84
N GLN A 155 25.92 -24.68 11.57
CA GLN A 155 25.75 -23.91 10.35
C GLN A 155 26.79 -22.80 10.32
N LYS A 156 27.65 -22.78 9.30
CA LYS A 156 28.72 -21.78 9.18
C LYS A 156 28.18 -20.50 8.57
N SER A 157 28.68 -19.35 9.03
CA SER A 157 28.43 -18.06 8.38
C SER A 157 28.87 -18.11 6.91
N ILE A 158 28.10 -17.47 6.03
CA ILE A 158 28.52 -17.24 4.63
C ILE A 158 29.50 -16.07 4.50
N PHE A 159 29.68 -15.30 5.57
CA PHE A 159 30.64 -14.21 5.67
C PHE A 159 31.82 -14.61 6.56
N ASP A 160 33.04 -14.38 6.08
CA ASP A 160 34.27 -14.76 6.79
C ASP A 160 34.64 -13.84 7.96
N SER A 161 34.05 -12.64 8.04
CA SER A 161 34.31 -11.65 9.09
C SER A 161 33.17 -10.64 9.23
N TYR A 162 33.11 -9.91 10.36
CA TYR A 162 32.19 -8.78 10.50
C TYR A 162 32.41 -7.71 9.43
N SER A 163 33.66 -7.45 9.03
CA SER A 163 33.95 -6.43 8.01
C SER A 163 33.28 -6.76 6.67
N ALA A 164 33.28 -8.03 6.26
CA ALA A 164 32.62 -8.46 5.03
C ALA A 164 31.09 -8.36 5.14
N LEU A 165 30.54 -8.73 6.31
CA LEU A 165 29.11 -8.63 6.60
C LEU A 165 28.63 -7.16 6.63
N ASP A 166 29.37 -6.28 7.29
CA ASP A 166 29.09 -4.85 7.38
C ASP A 166 29.15 -4.18 6.00
N GLN A 167 30.11 -4.57 5.15
CA GLN A 167 30.22 -4.05 3.78
C GLN A 167 29.01 -4.47 2.92
N TYR A 168 28.61 -5.74 2.99
CA TYR A 168 27.39 -6.21 2.32
C TYR A 168 26.17 -5.44 2.81
N PHE A 169 26.00 -5.32 4.12
CA PHE A 169 24.87 -4.63 4.71
C PHE A 169 24.84 -3.14 4.36
N SER A 170 25.98 -2.45 4.35
CA SER A 170 26.07 -1.04 3.99
C SER A 170 25.67 -0.78 2.53
N THR A 171 26.05 -1.70 1.63
CA THR A 171 25.64 -1.66 0.23
C THR A 171 24.12 -1.78 0.10
N GLN A 172 23.55 -2.81 0.73
CA GLN A 172 22.10 -3.05 0.74
C GLN A 172 21.33 -1.89 1.39
N LYS A 173 21.83 -1.34 2.51
CA LYS A 173 21.26 -0.14 3.16
C LYS A 173 21.19 1.04 2.19
N THR A 174 22.24 1.24 1.39
CA THR A 174 22.32 2.37 0.46
C THR A 174 21.27 2.24 -0.64
N GLU A 175 21.16 1.04 -1.24
CA GLU A 175 20.13 0.74 -2.24
C GLU A 175 18.72 0.97 -1.68
N GLN A 176 18.43 0.45 -0.48
CA GLN A 176 17.12 0.62 0.14
C GLN A 176 16.84 2.07 0.56
N SER A 177 17.87 2.87 0.88
CA SER A 177 17.70 4.30 1.15
C SER A 177 17.21 5.07 -0.08
N ILE A 178 17.73 4.71 -1.26
CA ILE A 178 17.32 5.31 -2.53
C ILE A 178 15.85 4.93 -2.84
N ASN A 179 15.53 3.65 -2.70
CA ASN A 179 14.16 3.15 -2.88
C ASN A 179 13.17 3.85 -1.95
N LEU A 180 13.53 4.04 -0.68
CA LEU A 180 12.70 4.74 0.29
C LEU A 180 12.35 6.17 -0.15
N ILE A 181 13.33 6.92 -0.66
CA ILE A 181 13.11 8.30 -1.12
C ILE A 181 12.12 8.32 -2.29
N GLU A 182 12.30 7.42 -3.25
CA GLU A 182 11.43 7.33 -4.42
C GLU A 182 10.01 6.88 -4.05
N LEU A 183 9.87 5.89 -3.16
CA LEU A 183 8.58 5.43 -2.67
C LEU A 183 7.82 6.55 -1.94
N ARG A 184 8.52 7.34 -1.12
CA ARG A 184 7.93 8.50 -0.45
C ARG A 184 7.40 9.52 -1.46
N ARG A 185 8.22 9.90 -2.46
CA ARG A 185 7.84 10.84 -3.51
C ARG A 185 6.60 10.36 -4.29
N ARG A 186 6.55 9.07 -4.65
CA ARG A 186 5.41 8.45 -5.36
C ARG A 186 4.15 8.41 -4.49
N THR A 187 4.30 8.17 -3.20
CA THR A 187 3.22 8.18 -2.22
C THR A 187 2.58 9.56 -2.09
N GLU A 188 3.40 10.60 -2.02
CA GLU A 188 2.95 11.99 -1.96
C GLU A 188 2.24 12.40 -3.26
N ASP A 189 2.82 12.14 -4.43
CA ASP A 189 2.18 12.41 -5.74
C ASP A 189 0.82 11.71 -5.90
N LEU A 190 0.73 10.44 -5.50
CA LEU A 190 -0.53 9.71 -5.62
C LEU A 190 -1.59 10.24 -4.64
N SER A 191 -1.21 10.55 -3.39
CA SER A 191 -2.14 11.14 -2.41
C SER A 191 -2.72 12.47 -2.91
N GLU A 192 -1.88 13.36 -3.44
CA GLU A 192 -2.32 14.65 -3.99
C GLU A 192 -3.27 14.49 -5.18
N ARG A 193 -2.98 13.55 -6.09
CA ARG A 193 -3.84 13.25 -7.24
C ARG A 193 -5.21 12.70 -6.85
N LEU A 194 -5.26 11.87 -5.81
CA LEU A 194 -6.52 11.32 -5.29
C LEU A 194 -7.42 12.44 -4.75
N VAL A 195 -6.84 13.41 -4.04
CA VAL A 195 -7.58 14.59 -3.51
C VAL A 195 -8.04 15.51 -4.64
N THR A 196 -7.13 15.92 -5.54
CA THR A 196 -7.45 16.85 -6.64
C THR A 196 -8.44 16.29 -7.67
N SER A 197 -8.49 14.96 -7.85
CA SER A 197 -9.52 14.31 -8.67
C SER A 197 -10.94 14.39 -8.09
N THR A 198 -11.09 14.88 -6.87
CA THR A 198 -12.38 15.00 -6.16
C THR A 198 -12.99 16.40 -6.29
N GLU A 199 -12.22 17.39 -6.75
CA GLU A 199 -12.63 18.80 -6.86
C GLU A 199 -13.04 19.23 -8.29
N LYS A 200 -12.93 18.33 -9.27
CA LYS A 200 -13.41 18.52 -10.66
C LYS A 200 -14.69 17.74 -10.90
#